data_AF-A0A817JSL1-F1
#
_entry.id   AF-A0A817JSL1-F1
#
_cell.length_a   1.000
_cell.length_b   1.000
_cell.length_c   1.000
_cell.angle_alpha   90.00
_cell.angle_beta   90.00
_cell.angle_gamma   90.00
#
_symmetry.space_group_name_H-M   'P 1'
#
loop_
_entity.id
_entity.type
_entity.pdbx_description
1 polymer ?
#
loop_
_entity_poly.entity_id
_entity_poly.type
_entity_poly.pdbx_seq_one_letter_code
_entity_poly.pdbx_strand_id
1 'polypeptide(L)'
;MFENGNMVNRFVDYWRSAGHQRIGFLYGRYEIYDGVPLGVRAVVTAIYEPPQETSKDNVQLMFPDPHEDIVDELAYRLGICRIGWIFTDLIPDDKRSGTGPVIHHRGSMNTLFLTAQECIMAGWFQNKHLNKCKYSPDGYFGSKFITVVVTGDASGQIQFEGYQVSNQCMALVKSGILFPTYDAPELGYIKETSSEQYVPDVYYKEKDSYNNEIMKIARPLPLEYLIIDIPTGFPTANTQIQSTFNDNCSIITTPFCIENRIKTSELQDQLNPLLNSLRTNDLNGVETWMKDDHWQTLLQLLQIELSSLSSSVNKLTHTDSEEQSLAWICPQCTFLNNNFNEKCDMCSLENNISS
;
A
#
# COMPACT_ATOMS: atom_id res chain seq x y z
N MET A 1 1.26 6.81 -3.04
CA MET A 1 1.19 7.61 -1.79
C MET A 1 1.02 6.66 -0.62
N PHE A 2 1.83 6.80 0.42
CA PHE A 2 1.68 6.01 1.65
C PHE A 2 0.77 6.75 2.63
N GLU A 3 -0.22 6.06 3.23
CA GLU A 3 -1.15 6.70 4.18
C GLU A 3 -0.43 7.24 5.41
N ASN A 4 0.55 6.50 5.95
CA ASN A 4 1.25 6.82 7.19
C ASN A 4 2.76 6.53 7.07
N GLY A 5 3.59 7.43 7.60
CA GLY A 5 5.05 7.23 7.72
C GLY A 5 5.42 6.10 8.68
N ASN A 6 4.62 5.86 9.72
CA ASN A 6 4.88 4.80 10.70
C ASN A 6 4.91 3.41 10.06
N MET A 7 3.97 3.11 9.16
CA MET A 7 3.91 1.82 8.45
C MET A 7 5.23 1.52 7.74
N VAL A 8 5.81 2.52 7.09
CA VAL A 8 7.03 2.32 6.33
C VAL A 8 8.29 2.39 7.20
N ASN A 9 8.27 3.12 8.32
CA ASN A 9 9.28 2.98 9.37
C ASN A 9 9.32 1.54 9.91
N ARG A 10 8.16 0.95 10.23
CA ARG A 10 8.05 -0.44 10.72
C ARG A 10 8.59 -1.45 9.72
N PHE A 11 8.41 -1.23 8.43
CA PHE A 11 9.00 -2.06 7.37
C PHE A 11 10.53 -1.94 7.35
N VAL A 12 11.07 -0.72 7.43
CA VAL A 12 12.52 -0.46 7.43
C VAL A 12 13.20 -0.91 8.74
N ASP A 13 12.48 -0.96 9.85
CA ASP A 13 13.01 -1.40 11.15
C ASP A 13 13.53 -2.85 11.13
N TYR A 14 12.98 -3.70 10.24
CA TYR A 14 13.53 -5.04 10.01
C TYR A 14 14.97 -4.97 9.50
N TRP A 15 15.25 -4.10 8.53
CA TRP A 15 16.61 -3.91 8.01
C TRP A 15 17.51 -3.27 9.07
N ARG A 16 17.02 -2.30 9.86
CA ARG A 16 17.80 -1.67 10.94
C ARG A 16 18.23 -2.65 12.03
N SER A 17 17.40 -3.65 12.31
CA SER A 17 17.67 -4.66 13.34
C SER A 17 18.49 -5.85 12.82
N ALA A 18 18.13 -6.39 11.65
CA ALA A 18 18.73 -7.62 11.11
C ALA A 18 19.85 -7.38 10.08
N GLY A 19 19.91 -6.21 9.44
CA GLY A 19 20.86 -5.92 8.37
C GLY A 19 20.65 -6.72 7.08
N HIS A 20 19.46 -7.31 6.89
CA HIS A 20 19.09 -8.08 5.70
C HIS A 20 18.02 -7.33 4.90
N GLN A 21 18.00 -7.55 3.59
CA GLN A 21 16.97 -6.98 2.72
C GLN A 21 15.62 -7.67 2.93
N ARG A 22 14.54 -6.99 2.52
CA ARG A 22 13.17 -7.46 2.75
C ARG A 22 12.26 -7.12 1.58
N ILE A 23 11.30 -7.99 1.31
CA ILE A 23 10.20 -7.80 0.36
C ILE A 23 8.86 -7.73 1.12
N GLY A 24 7.93 -6.91 0.64
CA GLY A 24 6.55 -6.85 1.10
C GLY A 24 5.58 -6.63 -0.05
N PHE A 25 4.32 -7.00 0.16
CA PHE A 25 3.20 -6.69 -0.71
C PHE A 25 2.45 -5.47 -0.19
N LEU A 26 2.14 -4.54 -1.10
CA LEU A 26 1.44 -3.30 -0.79
C LEU A 26 -0.07 -3.52 -0.94
N TYR A 27 -0.81 -3.29 0.14
CA TYR A 27 -2.26 -3.32 0.16
C TYR A 27 -2.83 -1.91 0.30
N GLY A 28 -3.89 -1.64 -0.45
CA GLY A 28 -4.52 -0.32 -0.43
C GLY A 28 -5.57 -0.17 -1.51
N ARG A 29 -5.79 1.06 -1.95
CA ARG A 29 -6.85 1.42 -2.90
C ARG A 29 -6.35 2.41 -3.95
N TYR A 30 -7.06 2.44 -5.08
CA TYR A 30 -6.82 3.43 -6.13
C TYR A 30 -7.83 4.56 -5.99
N GLU A 31 -7.34 5.80 -6.01
CA GLU A 31 -8.16 7.01 -5.91
C GLU A 31 -7.87 7.94 -7.10
N ILE A 32 -8.83 8.80 -7.41
CA ILE A 32 -8.64 9.85 -8.41
C ILE A 32 -7.68 10.89 -7.82
N TYR A 33 -6.76 11.37 -8.65
CA TYR A 33 -5.78 12.38 -8.27
C TYR A 33 -5.89 13.60 -9.18
N ASP A 34 -6.34 14.71 -8.60
CA ASP A 34 -6.58 15.95 -9.33
C ASP A 34 -5.30 16.74 -9.66
N GLY A 35 -4.14 16.34 -9.11
CA GLY A 35 -2.88 17.02 -9.36
C GLY A 35 -2.32 16.83 -10.77
N VAL A 36 -2.81 15.83 -11.52
CA VAL A 36 -2.54 15.68 -12.95
C VAL A 36 -3.85 15.36 -13.70
N PRO A 37 -4.02 15.80 -14.96
CA PRO A 37 -5.23 15.52 -15.72
C PRO A 37 -5.50 14.01 -15.83
N LEU A 38 -6.68 13.58 -15.36
CA LEU A 38 -7.09 12.16 -15.31
C LEU A 38 -6.12 11.27 -14.50
N GLY A 39 -5.49 11.85 -13.47
CA GLY A 39 -4.57 11.15 -12.60
C GLY A 39 -5.25 10.07 -11.77
N VAL A 40 -4.54 8.96 -11.59
CA VAL A 40 -4.88 7.92 -10.63
C VAL A 40 -3.73 7.80 -9.65
N ARG A 41 -4.03 7.84 -8.36
CA ARG A 41 -3.04 7.56 -7.30
C ARG A 41 -3.34 6.23 -6.64
N ALA A 42 -2.29 5.48 -6.35
CA ALA A 42 -2.35 4.33 -5.46
C ALA A 42 -2.09 4.80 -4.02
N VAL A 43 -3.04 4.56 -3.12
CA VAL A 43 -2.97 4.86 -1.70
C VAL A 43 -2.66 3.56 -0.97
N VAL A 44 -1.48 3.47 -0.37
CA VAL A 44 -1.00 2.29 0.37
C VAL A 44 -1.40 2.42 1.83
N THR A 45 -2.17 1.44 2.29
CA THR A 45 -2.76 1.37 3.62
C THR A 45 -2.01 0.40 4.53
N ALA A 46 -1.52 -0.72 4.00
CA ALA A 46 -0.78 -1.73 4.75
C ALA A 46 0.32 -2.38 3.90
N ILE A 47 1.33 -2.95 4.56
CA ILE A 47 2.38 -3.75 3.95
C ILE A 47 2.33 -5.14 4.61
N TYR A 48 2.14 -6.17 3.79
CA TYR A 48 2.18 -7.57 4.22
C TYR A 48 3.52 -8.19 3.82
N GLU A 49 4.18 -8.89 4.72
CA GLU A 49 5.47 -9.53 4.48
C GLU A 49 5.28 -11.03 4.21
N PRO A 50 5.39 -11.49 2.95
CA PRO A 50 5.25 -12.91 2.65
C PRO A 50 6.43 -13.72 3.20
N PRO A 51 6.29 -15.06 3.32
CA PRO A 51 7.39 -15.95 3.65
C PRO A 51 8.55 -15.79 2.65
N GLN A 52 9.75 -15.53 3.18
CA GLN A 52 10.90 -15.18 2.35
C GLN A 52 12.23 -15.54 3.05
N GLU A 53 13.20 -15.98 2.26
CA GLU A 53 14.58 -16.17 2.69
C GLU A 53 15.37 -14.90 2.39
N THR A 54 15.80 -14.22 3.46
CA THR A 54 16.52 -12.94 3.36
C THR A 54 18.01 -13.10 3.62
N SER A 55 18.81 -12.43 2.80
CA SER A 55 20.25 -12.22 2.98
C SER A 55 20.58 -10.71 2.91
N LYS A 56 21.87 -10.36 2.94
CA LYS A 56 22.36 -8.98 2.77
C LYS A 56 22.20 -8.47 1.35
N ASP A 57 22.40 -9.36 0.37
CA ASP A 57 22.47 -9.01 -1.06
C ASP A 57 21.37 -9.69 -1.89
N ASN A 58 20.63 -10.63 -1.30
CA ASN A 58 19.56 -11.34 -1.99
C ASN A 58 18.32 -11.50 -1.11
N VAL A 59 17.18 -11.62 -1.77
CA VAL A 59 15.92 -12.04 -1.16
C VAL A 59 15.27 -13.04 -2.10
N GLN A 60 14.85 -14.17 -1.55
CA GLN A 60 14.07 -15.17 -2.28
C GLN A 60 12.71 -15.30 -1.64
N LEU A 61 11.66 -15.06 -2.43
CA LEU A 61 10.28 -15.33 -2.02
C LEU A 61 10.06 -16.84 -1.98
N MET A 62 9.54 -17.34 -0.86
CA MET A 62 9.12 -18.73 -0.76
C MET A 62 7.73 -18.85 -1.37
N PHE A 63 7.65 -19.44 -2.56
CA PHE A 63 6.40 -19.57 -3.32
C PHE A 63 5.96 -21.04 -3.41
N PRO A 64 4.66 -21.37 -3.24
CA PRO A 64 3.53 -20.48 -2.94
C PRO A 64 3.47 -20.06 -1.46
N ASP A 65 2.89 -18.88 -1.20
CA ASP A 65 2.59 -18.43 0.17
C ASP A 65 1.33 -19.17 0.68
N PRO A 66 1.42 -19.95 1.77
CA PRO A 66 0.27 -20.66 2.35
C PRO A 66 -0.88 -19.76 2.81
N HIS A 67 -0.60 -18.48 3.09
CA HIS A 67 -1.56 -17.55 3.67
C HIS A 67 -2.09 -16.51 2.67
N GLU A 68 -1.64 -16.56 1.40
CA GLU A 68 -1.99 -15.58 0.36
C GLU A 68 -3.52 -15.39 0.24
N ASP A 69 -4.27 -16.48 0.15
CA ASP A 69 -5.72 -16.47 -0.05
C ASP A 69 -6.46 -15.85 1.15
N ILE A 70 -6.00 -16.11 2.37
CA ILE A 70 -6.61 -15.60 3.60
C ILE A 70 -6.41 -14.08 3.69
N VAL A 71 -5.20 -13.61 3.38
CA VAL A 71 -4.87 -12.18 3.41
C VAL A 71 -5.64 -11.43 2.33
N ASP A 72 -5.75 -12.01 1.13
CA ASP A 72 -6.54 -11.41 0.04
C ASP A 72 -8.04 -11.35 0.38
N GLU A 73 -8.60 -12.35 1.07
CA GLU A 73 -9.98 -12.31 1.54
C GLU A 73 -10.20 -11.22 2.61
N LEU A 74 -9.27 -11.10 3.57
CA LEU A 74 -9.32 -10.05 4.60
C LEU A 74 -9.22 -8.65 3.97
N ALA A 75 -8.30 -8.48 3.02
CA ALA A 75 -8.16 -7.25 2.25
C ALA A 75 -9.47 -6.90 1.53
N TYR A 76 -10.10 -7.88 0.87
CA TYR A 76 -11.39 -7.69 0.19
C TYR A 76 -12.49 -7.22 1.14
N ARG A 77 -12.59 -7.81 2.35
CA ARG A 77 -13.57 -7.39 3.37
C ARG A 77 -13.33 -5.98 3.90
N LEU A 78 -12.06 -5.56 3.98
CA LEU A 78 -11.66 -4.21 4.36
C LEU A 78 -11.78 -3.19 3.21
N GLY A 79 -12.16 -3.64 2.00
CA GLY A 79 -12.27 -2.77 0.82
C GLY A 79 -10.91 -2.34 0.25
N ILE A 80 -9.83 -3.02 0.61
CA ILE A 80 -8.50 -2.82 0.05
C ILE A 80 -8.10 -4.00 -0.84
N CYS A 81 -7.15 -3.79 -1.73
CA CYS A 81 -6.64 -4.82 -2.62
C CYS A 81 -5.12 -4.74 -2.70
N ARG A 82 -4.49 -5.81 -3.19
CA ARG A 82 -3.06 -5.79 -3.47
C ARG A 82 -2.79 -4.88 -4.68
N ILE A 83 -2.09 -3.79 -4.43
CA ILE A 83 -1.83 -2.72 -5.42
C ILE A 83 -0.39 -2.72 -5.92
N GLY A 84 0.52 -3.41 -5.24
CA GLY A 84 1.92 -3.44 -5.62
C GLY A 84 2.78 -4.31 -4.70
N TRP A 85 4.09 -4.18 -4.88
CA TRP A 85 5.10 -4.78 -4.02
C TRP A 85 6.21 -3.77 -3.72
N ILE A 86 6.90 -3.98 -2.62
CA ILE A 86 8.00 -3.15 -2.15
C ILE A 86 9.18 -4.03 -1.78
N PHE A 87 10.40 -3.58 -2.04
CA PHE A 87 11.60 -4.25 -1.60
C PHE A 87 12.69 -3.26 -1.20
N THR A 88 13.59 -3.69 -0.32
CA THR A 88 14.70 -2.87 0.14
C THR A 88 15.98 -3.18 -0.62
N ASP A 89 16.73 -2.13 -0.94
CA ASP A 89 18.11 -2.18 -1.37
C ASP A 89 18.91 -1.14 -0.57
N LEU A 90 19.09 -1.44 0.70
CA LEU A 90 19.73 -0.53 1.66
C LEU A 90 21.10 -1.07 2.04
N ILE A 91 22.13 -0.25 1.79
CA ILE A 91 23.52 -0.53 2.15
C ILE A 91 24.00 0.62 3.05
N PRO A 92 24.51 0.33 4.26
CA PRO A 92 24.99 1.38 5.17
C PRO A 92 26.26 2.04 4.60
N ASP A 93 26.35 3.37 4.70
CA ASP A 93 27.53 4.15 4.32
C ASP A 93 28.42 4.44 5.53
N ASP A 94 29.37 3.55 5.83
CA ASP A 94 30.28 3.69 6.97
C ASP A 94 31.22 4.91 6.87
N LYS A 95 31.27 5.61 5.72
CA LYS A 95 32.20 6.73 5.49
C LYS A 95 31.63 8.09 5.86
N ARG A 96 30.29 8.22 5.96
CA ARG A 96 29.64 9.48 6.32
C ARG A 96 29.36 9.53 7.83
N SER A 97 29.81 10.59 8.49
CA SER A 97 29.48 10.84 9.89
C SER A 97 28.06 11.38 10.02
N GLY A 98 27.12 10.58 10.53
CA GLY A 98 25.71 10.94 10.74
C GLY A 98 24.89 9.76 11.27
N THR A 99 23.62 9.99 11.61
CA THR A 99 22.68 8.94 12.04
C THR A 99 22.31 8.02 10.87
N GLY A 100 23.06 6.92 10.70
CA GLY A 100 22.73 5.81 9.80
C GLY A 100 22.60 6.17 8.31
N PRO A 101 23.61 6.82 7.70
CA PRO A 101 23.58 7.15 6.27
C PRO A 101 23.57 5.89 5.42
N VAL A 102 22.87 5.95 4.29
CA VAL A 102 22.78 4.87 3.30
C VAL A 102 23.42 5.28 1.98
N ILE A 103 24.00 4.31 1.27
CA ILE A 103 24.64 4.58 -0.02
C ILE A 103 23.57 4.78 -1.10
N HIS A 104 23.75 5.82 -1.90
CA HIS A 104 22.92 6.08 -3.09
C HIS A 104 23.36 5.17 -4.25
N HIS A 105 22.76 3.98 -4.34
CA HIS A 105 23.05 3.00 -5.39
C HIS A 105 22.10 3.07 -6.60
N ARG A 106 20.97 3.78 -6.47
CA ARG A 106 19.91 3.85 -7.48
C ARG A 106 19.36 5.25 -7.66
N GLY A 107 18.79 5.56 -8.82
CA GLY A 107 18.02 6.80 -9.04
C GLY A 107 18.77 7.98 -9.69
N SER A 108 20.07 7.85 -9.95
CA SER A 108 20.87 8.82 -10.72
C SER A 108 21.22 8.33 -12.12
N MET A 109 21.53 9.28 -13.03
CA MET A 109 21.91 9.00 -14.42
C MET A 109 23.15 8.09 -14.58
N ASN A 110 24.00 8.01 -13.55
CA ASN A 110 25.18 7.15 -13.52
C ASN A 110 24.95 5.84 -12.74
N THR A 111 23.72 5.58 -12.30
CA THR A 111 23.35 4.44 -11.46
C THR A 111 22.17 3.69 -12.06
N LEU A 112 21.89 2.50 -11.54
CA LEU A 112 20.80 1.64 -11.98
C LEU A 112 19.46 2.11 -11.40
N PHE A 113 18.35 2.01 -12.15
CA PHE A 113 17.01 2.15 -11.59
C PHE A 113 16.51 0.79 -11.05
N LEU A 114 16.30 -0.16 -11.96
CA LEU A 114 15.93 -1.54 -11.65
C LEU A 114 16.87 -2.53 -12.34
N THR A 115 17.21 -3.62 -11.66
CA THR A 115 17.94 -4.73 -12.29
C THR A 115 17.04 -5.46 -13.28
N ALA A 116 17.65 -6.18 -14.24
CA ALA A 116 16.91 -7.05 -15.15
C ALA A 116 16.04 -8.07 -14.42
N GLN A 117 16.53 -8.62 -13.31
CA GLN A 117 15.77 -9.57 -12.50
C GLN A 117 14.56 -8.91 -11.83
N GLU A 118 14.72 -7.73 -11.25
CA GLU A 118 13.62 -6.96 -10.65
C GLU A 118 12.60 -6.51 -11.70
N CYS A 119 13.06 -6.10 -12.89
CA CYS A 119 12.20 -5.71 -14.01
C CYS A 119 11.36 -6.90 -14.49
N ILE A 120 11.97 -8.08 -14.63
CA ILE A 120 11.26 -9.32 -14.99
C ILE A 120 10.26 -9.70 -13.91
N MET A 121 10.63 -9.61 -12.62
CA MET A 121 9.72 -9.85 -11.50
C MET A 121 8.53 -8.89 -11.49
N ALA A 122 8.78 -7.59 -11.71
CA ALA A 122 7.73 -6.58 -11.82
C ALA A 122 6.78 -6.88 -12.98
N GLY A 123 7.31 -7.28 -14.15
CA GLY A 123 6.51 -7.71 -15.30
C GLY A 123 5.69 -8.97 -15.01
N TRP A 124 6.24 -9.92 -14.24
CA TRP A 124 5.52 -11.12 -13.81
C TRP A 124 4.33 -10.77 -12.89
N PHE A 125 4.54 -9.93 -11.88
CA PHE A 125 3.47 -9.49 -10.98
C PHE A 125 2.38 -8.69 -11.71
N GLN A 126 2.76 -7.80 -12.63
CA GLN A 126 1.79 -7.06 -13.43
C GLN A 126 0.94 -7.96 -14.34
N ASN A 127 1.53 -9.02 -14.89
CA ASN A 127 0.79 -10.01 -15.67
C ASN A 127 -0.15 -10.85 -14.79
N LYS A 128 0.17 -11.08 -13.50
CA LYS A 128 -0.75 -11.70 -12.52
C LYS A 128 -1.93 -10.76 -12.20
N HIS A 129 -1.69 -9.45 -12.14
CA HIS A 129 -2.68 -8.43 -11.76
C HIS A 129 -3.12 -7.54 -12.93
N LEU A 130 -3.85 -8.12 -13.89
CA LEU A 130 -4.34 -7.40 -15.07
C LEU A 130 -5.47 -6.42 -14.72
N ASN A 131 -5.45 -5.25 -15.36
CA ASN A 131 -6.50 -4.25 -15.19
C ASN A 131 -7.66 -4.49 -16.17
N LYS A 132 -8.89 -4.55 -15.66
CA LYS A 132 -10.11 -4.69 -16.46
C LYS A 132 -10.41 -3.40 -17.21
N CYS A 133 -10.58 -3.47 -18.53
CA CYS A 133 -10.85 -2.32 -19.38
C CYS A 133 -11.90 -2.67 -20.44
N LYS A 134 -13.03 -1.96 -20.43
CA LYS A 134 -14.12 -2.15 -21.41
C LYS A 134 -13.75 -1.77 -22.85
N TYR A 135 -12.74 -0.91 -23.00
CA TYR A 135 -12.28 -0.42 -24.30
C TYR A 135 -11.22 -1.33 -24.93
N SER A 136 -10.71 -2.32 -24.20
CA SER A 136 -9.78 -3.30 -24.74
C SER A 136 -10.53 -4.43 -25.43
N PRO A 137 -10.10 -4.90 -26.62
CA PRO A 137 -10.68 -6.07 -27.28
C PRO A 137 -10.67 -7.32 -26.38
N ASP A 138 -9.60 -7.48 -25.59
CA ASP A 138 -9.42 -8.63 -24.69
C ASP A 138 -10.12 -8.44 -23.33
N GLY A 139 -10.77 -7.30 -23.09
CA GLY A 139 -11.39 -6.94 -21.81
C GLY A 139 -10.39 -6.54 -20.71
N TYR A 140 -9.09 -6.65 -20.97
CA TYR A 140 -8.01 -6.24 -20.06
C TYR A 140 -7.01 -5.34 -20.77
N PHE A 141 -6.44 -4.36 -20.08
CA PHE A 141 -5.40 -3.48 -20.63
C PHE A 141 -4.38 -3.10 -19.57
N GLY A 142 -3.15 -3.55 -19.76
CA GLY A 142 -2.03 -3.30 -18.86
C GLY A 142 -2.30 -3.76 -17.42
N SER A 143 -1.58 -3.15 -16.49
CA SER A 143 -1.74 -3.35 -15.06
C SER A 143 -1.67 -2.00 -14.33
N LYS A 144 -2.24 -1.93 -13.13
CA LYS A 144 -2.04 -0.82 -12.18
C LYS A 144 -1.06 -1.19 -11.06
N PHE A 145 -0.45 -2.37 -11.16
CA PHE A 145 0.40 -2.92 -10.11
C PHE A 145 1.75 -2.20 -10.10
N ILE A 146 2.07 -1.61 -8.95
CA ILE A 146 3.26 -0.78 -8.76
C ILE A 146 4.41 -1.57 -8.13
N THR A 147 5.64 -1.15 -8.42
CA THR A 147 6.87 -1.62 -7.79
C THR A 147 7.47 -0.47 -7.01
N VAL A 148 7.84 -0.68 -5.74
CA VAL A 148 8.52 0.33 -4.93
C VAL A 148 9.86 -0.20 -4.47
N VAL A 149 10.91 0.60 -4.64
CA VAL A 149 12.25 0.30 -4.16
C VAL A 149 12.57 1.24 -3.01
N VAL A 150 13.08 0.69 -1.91
CA VAL A 150 13.60 1.46 -0.79
C VAL A 150 15.12 1.56 -0.96
N THR A 151 15.62 2.75 -1.27
CA THR A 151 17.03 3.03 -1.53
C THR A 151 17.49 4.28 -0.78
N GLY A 152 18.80 4.55 -0.76
CA GLY A 152 19.34 5.83 -0.31
C GLY A 152 19.23 6.93 -1.36
N ASP A 153 18.93 8.15 -0.93
CA ASP A 153 19.00 9.37 -1.75
C ASP A 153 20.44 9.93 -1.81
N ALA A 154 20.68 10.96 -2.64
CA ALA A 154 22.01 11.58 -2.73
C ALA A 154 22.51 12.18 -1.39
N SER A 155 21.59 12.55 -0.50
CA SER A 155 21.89 13.06 0.83
C SER A 155 22.24 11.95 1.85
N GLY A 156 22.03 10.68 1.49
CA GLY A 156 22.25 9.50 2.33
C GLY A 156 21.08 9.19 3.27
N GLN A 157 19.90 9.74 2.99
CA GLN A 157 18.64 9.44 3.66
C GLN A 157 17.88 8.33 2.92
N ILE A 158 17.01 7.62 3.64
CA ILE A 158 16.18 6.58 3.04
C ILE A 158 15.05 7.23 2.24
N GLN A 159 14.95 6.85 0.96
CA GLN A 159 13.93 7.30 0.02
C GLN A 159 13.21 6.10 -0.62
N PHE A 160 11.99 6.35 -1.07
CA PHE A 160 11.14 5.39 -1.78
C PHE A 160 11.05 5.79 -3.23
N GLU A 161 11.46 4.93 -4.14
CA GLU A 161 11.36 5.14 -5.58
C GLU A 161 10.27 4.22 -6.15
N GLY A 162 9.32 4.81 -6.87
CA GLY A 162 8.18 4.09 -7.43
C GLY A 162 8.39 3.86 -8.92
N TYR A 163 8.14 2.63 -9.36
CA TYR A 163 8.28 2.23 -10.76
C TYR A 163 7.10 1.40 -11.22
N GLN A 164 6.87 1.45 -12.52
CA GLN A 164 5.99 0.55 -13.23
C GLN A 164 6.69 0.09 -14.51
N VAL A 165 6.64 -1.20 -14.84
CA VAL A 165 7.14 -1.63 -16.15
C VAL A 165 6.11 -1.35 -17.24
N SER A 166 6.61 -1.12 -18.46
CA SER A 166 5.77 -0.82 -19.61
C SER A 166 4.96 -2.04 -20.06
N ASN A 167 3.86 -1.80 -20.76
CA ASN A 167 3.07 -2.88 -21.36
C ASN A 167 3.90 -3.74 -22.33
N GLN A 168 4.92 -3.16 -22.96
CA GLN A 168 5.86 -3.89 -23.81
C GLN A 168 6.69 -4.85 -22.96
N CYS A 169 7.23 -4.40 -21.83
CA CYS A 169 7.95 -5.27 -20.89
C CYS A 169 7.07 -6.41 -20.38
N MET A 170 5.82 -6.13 -20.01
CA MET A 170 4.85 -7.17 -19.63
C MET A 170 4.71 -8.23 -20.73
N ALA A 171 4.64 -7.84 -22.00
CA ALA A 171 4.54 -8.75 -23.13
C ALA A 171 5.82 -9.57 -23.35
N LEU A 172 7.01 -8.95 -23.21
CA LEU A 172 8.30 -9.64 -23.31
C LEU A 172 8.45 -10.71 -22.21
N VAL A 173 8.08 -10.37 -20.97
CA VAL A 173 8.13 -11.28 -19.82
C VAL A 173 7.10 -12.39 -19.95
N LYS A 174 5.86 -12.07 -20.36
CA LYS A 174 4.81 -13.07 -20.60
C LYS A 174 5.20 -14.08 -21.69
N SER A 175 5.98 -13.63 -22.68
CA SER A 175 6.48 -14.48 -23.76
C SER A 175 7.76 -15.25 -23.37
N GLY A 176 8.36 -14.99 -22.21
CA GLY A 176 9.57 -15.66 -21.76
C GLY A 176 10.80 -15.39 -22.63
N ILE A 177 10.89 -14.20 -23.24
CA ILE A 177 11.98 -13.84 -24.15
C ILE A 177 13.02 -12.89 -23.53
N LEU A 178 12.71 -12.24 -22.40
CA LEU A 178 13.60 -11.35 -21.68
C LEU A 178 14.33 -12.11 -20.56
N PHE A 179 15.65 -12.10 -20.60
CA PHE A 179 16.52 -12.74 -19.61
C PHE A 179 17.44 -11.71 -18.93
N PRO A 180 17.80 -11.93 -17.66
CA PRO A 180 18.80 -11.11 -17.00
C PRO A 180 20.20 -11.39 -17.56
N THR A 181 21.02 -10.35 -17.63
CA THR A 181 22.44 -10.44 -17.94
C THR A 181 23.24 -10.67 -16.65
N TYR A 182 24.48 -11.18 -16.78
CA TYR A 182 25.36 -11.41 -15.64
C TYR A 182 26.20 -10.17 -15.29
N ASP A 183 26.80 -9.53 -16.31
CA ASP A 183 27.80 -8.46 -16.10
C ASP A 183 27.20 -7.04 -16.06
N ALA A 184 25.96 -6.84 -16.51
CA ALA A 184 25.37 -5.52 -16.73
C ALA A 184 23.88 -5.48 -16.30
N PRO A 185 23.57 -5.36 -15.00
CA PRO A 185 22.22 -5.50 -14.47
C PRO A 185 21.18 -4.53 -15.06
N GLU A 186 21.62 -3.41 -15.63
CA GLU A 186 20.82 -2.42 -16.35
C GLU A 186 20.35 -2.87 -17.74
N LEU A 187 20.91 -3.97 -18.25
CA LEU A 187 20.63 -4.51 -19.56
C LEU A 187 19.87 -5.84 -19.46
N GLY A 188 18.89 -6.03 -20.34
CA GLY A 188 18.21 -7.30 -20.56
C GLY A 188 18.70 -7.99 -21.83
N TYR A 189 18.83 -9.31 -21.80
CA TYR A 189 19.12 -10.11 -22.98
C TYR A 189 17.83 -10.63 -23.60
N ILE A 190 17.66 -10.40 -24.91
CA ILE A 190 16.56 -10.97 -25.69
C ILE A 190 16.99 -12.30 -26.27
N LYS A 191 16.26 -13.37 -25.93
CA LYS A 191 16.50 -14.74 -26.40
C LYS A 191 16.48 -14.80 -27.93
N GLU A 192 17.37 -15.59 -28.50
CA GLU A 192 17.38 -15.83 -29.94
C GLU A 192 16.25 -16.79 -30.36
N THR A 193 15.86 -16.71 -31.63
CA THR A 193 14.91 -17.66 -32.20
C THR A 193 15.49 -19.08 -32.10
N SER A 194 14.69 -19.97 -31.54
CA SER A 194 14.99 -21.40 -31.42
C SER A 194 13.98 -22.20 -32.25
N SER A 195 14.22 -23.49 -32.45
CA SER A 195 13.26 -24.38 -33.12
C SER A 195 11.91 -24.48 -32.39
N GLU A 196 11.90 -24.23 -31.07
CA GLU A 196 10.70 -24.32 -30.22
C GLU A 196 9.92 -23.00 -30.16
N GLN A 197 10.61 -21.87 -30.31
CA GLN A 197 10.04 -20.55 -30.09
C GLN A 197 10.63 -19.51 -31.04
N TYR A 198 9.75 -18.90 -31.83
CA TYR A 198 10.07 -17.75 -32.67
C TYR A 198 10.18 -16.49 -31.82
N VAL A 199 11.30 -15.78 -31.94
CA VAL A 199 11.53 -14.49 -31.27
C VAL A 199 11.78 -13.42 -32.35
N PRO A 200 10.91 -12.41 -32.48
CA PRO A 200 11.11 -11.35 -33.46
C PRO A 200 12.31 -10.47 -33.08
N ASP A 201 12.88 -9.80 -34.07
CA ASP A 201 13.90 -8.79 -33.81
C ASP A 201 13.27 -7.59 -33.06
N VAL A 202 13.84 -7.28 -31.90
CA VAL A 202 13.47 -6.13 -31.09
C VAL A 202 14.47 -5.02 -31.37
N TYR A 203 13.96 -3.81 -31.59
CA TYR A 203 14.76 -2.61 -31.84
C TYR A 203 14.39 -1.53 -30.83
N TYR A 204 15.37 -0.69 -30.49
CA TYR A 204 15.15 0.53 -29.73
C TYR A 204 15.77 1.73 -30.46
N LYS A 205 15.24 2.92 -30.19
CA LYS A 205 15.72 4.17 -30.79
C LYS A 205 16.61 4.90 -29.81
N GLU A 206 17.74 5.38 -30.31
CA GLU A 206 18.68 6.21 -29.56
C GLU A 206 18.98 7.48 -30.35
N LYS A 207 19.34 8.55 -29.65
CA LYS A 207 19.81 9.79 -30.28
C LYS A 207 21.33 9.80 -30.31
N ASP A 208 21.90 9.98 -31.48
CA ASP A 208 23.36 10.11 -31.62
C ASP A 208 23.86 11.48 -31.13
N SER A 209 25.19 11.69 -31.17
CA SER A 209 25.82 12.97 -30.83
C SER A 209 25.39 14.15 -31.69
N TYR A 210 24.73 13.90 -32.82
CA TYR A 210 24.19 14.88 -33.76
C TYR A 210 22.66 15.01 -33.64
N ASN A 211 22.05 14.40 -32.61
CA ASN A 211 20.62 14.39 -32.32
C ASN A 211 19.76 13.74 -33.43
N ASN A 212 20.34 12.86 -34.25
CA ASN A 212 19.60 12.01 -35.18
C ASN A 212 19.08 10.75 -34.47
N GLU A 213 17.87 10.32 -34.81
CA GLU A 213 17.32 9.06 -34.32
C GLU A 213 17.90 7.87 -35.09
N ILE A 214 18.67 7.03 -34.40
CA ILE A 214 19.19 5.77 -34.93
C ILE A 214 18.46 4.59 -34.31
N MET A 215 18.18 3.56 -35.11
CA MET A 215 17.63 2.29 -34.61
C MET A 215 18.75 1.30 -34.32
N LYS A 216 18.80 0.79 -33.09
CA LYS A 216 19.74 -0.25 -32.66
C LYS A 216 19.00 -1.53 -32.34
N ILE A 217 19.67 -2.66 -32.57
CA ILE A 217 19.14 -3.98 -32.21
C ILE A 217 19.22 -4.16 -30.69
N ALA A 218 18.14 -4.63 -30.08
CA ALA A 218 17.97 -4.78 -28.63
C ALA A 218 18.62 -6.07 -28.10
N ARG A 219 19.90 -6.28 -28.42
CA ARG A 219 20.70 -7.44 -28.01
C ARG A 219 22.11 -6.95 -27.61
N PRO A 220 22.29 -6.40 -26.40
CA PRO A 220 21.35 -6.32 -25.29
C PRO A 220 20.38 -5.11 -25.34
N LEU A 221 19.26 -5.21 -24.61
CA LEU A 221 18.23 -4.18 -24.49
C LEU A 221 18.43 -3.35 -23.20
N PRO A 222 18.60 -2.02 -23.28
CA PRO A 222 18.59 -1.19 -22.09
C PRO A 222 17.20 -1.17 -21.42
N LEU A 223 17.14 -1.46 -20.13
CA LEU A 223 15.87 -1.57 -19.40
C LEU A 223 15.21 -0.23 -19.12
N GLU A 224 15.95 0.88 -19.21
CA GLU A 224 15.41 2.23 -19.07
C GLU A 224 14.21 2.51 -20.00
N TYR A 225 14.20 1.92 -21.21
CA TYR A 225 13.08 2.04 -22.16
C TYR A 225 11.82 1.27 -21.72
N LEU A 226 11.97 0.37 -20.76
CA LEU A 226 10.92 -0.51 -20.26
C LEU A 226 10.36 -0.07 -18.91
N ILE A 227 10.96 0.93 -18.26
CA ILE A 227 10.62 1.38 -16.93
C ILE A 227 9.93 2.74 -17.01
N ILE A 228 8.91 2.94 -16.18
CA ILE A 228 8.16 4.18 -16.04
C ILE A 228 8.26 4.61 -14.59
N ASP A 229 8.70 5.83 -14.37
CA ASP A 229 8.82 6.41 -13.04
C ASP A 229 7.45 6.85 -12.50
N ILE A 230 7.15 6.47 -11.26
CA ILE A 230 5.95 6.87 -10.53
C ILE A 230 6.36 7.69 -9.32
N PRO A 231 5.86 8.93 -9.17
CA PRO A 231 6.16 9.74 -8.00
C PRO A 231 5.57 9.11 -6.74
N THR A 232 6.43 8.94 -5.73
CA THR A 232 6.07 8.47 -4.39
C THR A 232 5.98 9.67 -3.44
N GLY A 233 5.26 9.49 -2.33
CA GLY A 233 5.11 10.56 -1.36
C GLY A 233 4.15 10.22 -0.24
N PHE A 234 4.12 11.11 0.74
CA PHE A 234 3.24 11.08 1.90
C PHE A 234 2.18 12.18 1.78
N PRO A 235 1.01 12.03 2.42
CA PRO A 235 0.02 13.08 2.47
C PRO A 235 0.61 14.34 3.13
N THR A 236 0.28 15.50 2.56
CA THR A 236 0.59 16.78 3.21
C THR A 236 -0.37 16.96 4.40
N ALA A 237 0.02 17.71 5.43
CA ALA A 237 -0.81 17.95 6.63
C ALA A 237 -2.25 18.44 6.35
N ASN A 238 -2.47 19.04 5.18
CA ASN A 238 -3.78 19.54 4.73
C ASN A 238 -4.64 18.47 4.03
N THR A 239 -4.06 17.32 3.66
CA THR A 239 -4.79 16.21 3.05
C THR A 239 -5.42 15.38 4.16
N GLN A 240 -6.73 15.53 4.35
CA GLN A 240 -7.48 14.71 5.30
C GLN A 240 -7.61 13.27 4.78
N ILE A 241 -6.56 12.46 4.96
CA ILE A 241 -6.66 11.02 4.82
C ILE A 241 -6.84 10.48 6.23
N GLN A 242 -8.03 9.95 6.52
CA GLN A 242 -8.22 9.15 7.72
C GLN A 242 -7.39 7.88 7.56
N SER A 243 -6.30 7.76 8.33
CA SER A 243 -5.45 6.56 8.33
C SER A 243 -6.32 5.36 8.68
N THR A 244 -6.43 4.39 7.77
CA THR A 244 -7.32 3.24 7.95
C THR A 244 -6.88 2.41 9.16
N PHE A 245 -5.56 2.27 9.32
CA PHE A 245 -4.91 1.73 10.51
C PHE A 245 -4.19 2.87 11.24
N ASN A 246 -4.58 3.16 12.47
CA ASN A 246 -4.05 4.29 13.23
C ASN A 246 -3.11 3.78 14.33
N ASP A 247 -1.85 3.52 13.96
CA ASP A 247 -0.79 3.13 14.91
C ASP A 247 -0.46 4.27 15.91
N ASN A 248 -0.94 5.50 15.66
CA ASN A 248 -0.79 6.65 16.56
C ASN A 248 -1.88 6.73 17.64
N CYS A 249 -2.43 5.59 18.06
CA CYS A 249 -3.29 5.58 19.23
C CYS A 249 -2.39 5.74 20.46
N SER A 250 -2.56 6.82 21.23
CA SER A 250 -1.92 7.05 22.56
C SER A 250 -2.25 5.96 23.62
N ILE A 251 -2.90 4.89 23.19
CA ILE A 251 -3.46 3.79 23.97
C ILE A 251 -2.73 2.47 23.64
N ILE A 252 -2.21 2.30 22.41
CA ILE A 252 -1.49 1.07 22.02
C ILE A 252 -0.02 1.25 22.40
N THR A 253 0.39 0.62 23.51
CA THR A 253 1.76 0.73 24.03
C THR A 253 2.73 -0.20 23.29
N THR A 254 2.22 -1.29 22.69
CA THR A 254 2.98 -2.28 21.93
C THR A 254 2.24 -2.61 20.61
N PRO A 255 2.81 -2.30 19.44
CA PRO A 255 2.18 -2.65 18.17
C PRO A 255 2.23 -4.16 17.92
N PHE A 256 1.21 -4.70 17.25
CA PHE A 256 1.16 -6.13 16.89
C PHE A 256 2.38 -6.56 16.06
N CYS A 257 3.00 -7.70 16.40
CA CYS A 257 4.19 -8.21 15.70
C CYS A 257 3.90 -8.53 14.23
N ILE A 258 4.80 -8.09 13.34
CA ILE A 258 4.67 -8.32 11.90
C ILE A 258 5.00 -9.80 11.58
N GLU A 259 4.24 -10.39 10.67
CA GLU A 259 4.34 -11.79 10.26
C GLU A 259 5.71 -12.13 9.64
N ASN A 260 6.06 -13.42 9.67
CA ASN A 260 7.23 -13.96 8.96
C ASN A 260 8.58 -13.33 9.35
N ARG A 261 8.70 -12.74 10.54
CA ARG A 261 9.94 -12.12 11.09
C ARG A 261 10.64 -12.97 12.15
N ILE A 262 10.75 -14.27 11.88
CA ILE A 262 11.33 -15.27 12.81
C ILE A 262 12.75 -14.88 13.27
N LYS A 263 13.56 -14.28 12.39
CA LYS A 263 14.94 -13.85 12.71
C LYS A 263 15.02 -12.72 13.74
N THR A 264 13.98 -11.90 13.86
CA THR A 264 13.97 -10.70 14.72
C THR A 264 13.32 -10.96 16.07
N SER A 265 13.01 -12.23 16.41
CA SER A 265 12.24 -12.64 17.60
C SER A 265 10.82 -12.05 17.68
N GLU A 266 10.34 -11.44 16.59
CA GLU A 266 8.96 -10.96 16.43
C GLU A 266 8.07 -12.13 15.97
N LEU A 267 7.83 -13.08 16.88
CA LEU A 267 6.95 -14.22 16.60
C LEU A 267 5.50 -13.88 16.94
N GLN A 268 4.58 -14.23 16.03
CA GLN A 268 3.12 -14.17 16.26
C GLN A 268 2.62 -15.33 17.13
N ASP A 269 3.46 -15.83 18.06
CA ASP A 269 3.12 -16.94 18.95
C ASP A 269 2.07 -16.55 20.00
N GLN A 270 1.68 -15.29 20.05
CA GLN A 270 0.71 -14.76 21.00
C GLN A 270 -0.69 -15.38 20.85
N LEU A 271 -1.03 -16.00 19.72
CA LEU A 271 -2.30 -16.73 19.58
C LEU A 271 -2.25 -18.17 20.12
N ASN A 272 -1.05 -18.77 20.23
CA ASN A 272 -0.87 -20.16 20.66
C ASN A 272 -1.32 -20.42 22.12
N PRO A 273 -1.08 -19.52 23.09
CA PRO A 273 -1.62 -19.64 24.45
C PRO A 273 -3.15 -19.70 24.49
N LEU A 274 -3.83 -18.88 23.67
CA LEU A 274 -5.29 -18.94 23.54
C LEU A 274 -5.73 -20.29 22.97
N LEU A 275 -5.15 -20.71 21.86
CA LEU A 275 -5.52 -21.98 21.20
C LEU A 275 -5.27 -23.19 22.10
N ASN A 276 -4.18 -23.18 22.87
CA ASN A 276 -3.89 -24.22 23.86
C ASN A 276 -4.88 -24.19 25.02
N SER A 277 -5.21 -23.00 25.56
CA SER A 277 -6.18 -22.84 26.66
C SER A 277 -7.59 -23.25 26.25
N LEU A 278 -8.00 -22.97 25.01
CA LEU A 278 -9.26 -23.43 24.43
C LEU A 278 -9.27 -24.95 24.21
N ARG A 279 -8.13 -25.54 23.79
CA ARG A 279 -8.00 -26.99 23.59
C ARG A 279 -8.00 -27.77 24.91
N THR A 280 -7.49 -27.19 25.99
CA THR A 280 -7.47 -27.80 27.33
C THR A 280 -8.66 -27.40 28.20
N ASN A 281 -9.61 -26.60 27.68
CA ASN A 281 -10.75 -26.05 28.43
C ASN A 281 -10.32 -25.30 29.70
N ASP A 282 -9.17 -24.63 29.67
CA ASP A 282 -8.67 -23.83 30.79
C ASP A 282 -9.20 -22.41 30.72
N LEU A 283 -10.25 -22.13 31.52
CA LEU A 283 -10.91 -20.82 31.59
C LEU A 283 -9.99 -19.73 32.14
N ASN A 284 -9.04 -20.06 33.02
CA ASN A 284 -8.12 -19.06 33.58
C ASN A 284 -7.05 -18.65 32.56
N GLY A 285 -6.59 -19.58 31.73
CA GLY A 285 -5.70 -19.30 30.61
C GLY A 285 -6.36 -18.37 29.58
N VAL A 286 -7.65 -18.61 29.28
CA VAL A 286 -8.44 -17.75 28.40
C VAL A 286 -8.65 -16.35 29.01
N GLU A 287 -9.01 -16.23 30.29
CA GLU A 287 -9.17 -14.92 30.94
C GLU A 287 -7.86 -14.12 31.04
N THR A 288 -6.74 -14.83 31.23
CA THR A 288 -5.41 -14.20 31.27
C THR A 288 -5.02 -13.69 29.89
N TRP A 289 -5.28 -14.49 28.84
CA TRP A 289 -5.06 -14.06 27.46
C TRP A 289 -6.03 -12.95 27.03
N MET A 290 -7.27 -12.94 27.52
CA MET A 290 -8.21 -11.85 27.28
C MET A 290 -7.73 -10.52 27.91
N LYS A 291 -6.86 -10.56 28.91
CA LYS A 291 -6.24 -9.35 29.48
C LYS A 291 -4.95 -8.96 28.76
N ASP A 292 -4.49 -9.78 27.82
CA ASP A 292 -3.31 -9.51 27.02
C ASP A 292 -3.55 -8.33 26.08
N ASP A 293 -2.52 -7.51 25.87
CA ASP A 293 -2.61 -6.23 25.17
C ASP A 293 -3.06 -6.45 23.71
N HIS A 294 -2.71 -7.61 23.13
CA HIS A 294 -3.04 -7.97 21.76
C HIS A 294 -4.55 -8.29 21.58
N TRP A 295 -5.18 -8.96 22.55
CA TRP A 295 -6.63 -9.21 22.49
C TRP A 295 -7.43 -7.94 22.74
N GLN A 296 -6.95 -7.08 23.65
CA GLN A 296 -7.54 -5.77 23.87
C GLN A 296 -7.49 -4.92 22.59
N THR A 297 -6.39 -4.99 21.85
CA THR A 297 -6.26 -4.33 20.53
C THR A 297 -7.31 -4.85 19.54
N LEU A 298 -7.54 -6.16 19.48
CA LEU A 298 -8.53 -6.76 18.57
C LEU A 298 -9.97 -6.40 18.97
N LEU A 299 -10.30 -6.47 20.27
CA LEU A 299 -11.60 -6.02 20.77
C LEU A 299 -11.84 -4.54 20.44
N GLN A 300 -10.79 -3.71 20.54
CA GLN A 300 -10.88 -2.29 20.23
C GLN A 300 -11.05 -2.03 18.73
N LEU A 301 -10.37 -2.77 17.84
CA LEU A 301 -10.61 -2.69 16.40
C LEU A 301 -12.05 -3.06 16.03
N LEU A 302 -12.60 -4.12 16.63
CA LEU A 302 -14.01 -4.49 16.47
C LEU A 302 -14.95 -3.40 17.01
N GLN A 303 -14.58 -2.74 18.09
CA GLN A 303 -15.37 -1.66 18.68
C GLN A 303 -15.30 -0.38 17.84
N ILE A 304 -14.16 -0.13 17.17
CA ILE A 304 -13.99 0.94 16.18
C ILE A 304 -14.88 0.65 14.96
N GLU A 305 -14.93 -0.59 14.45
CA GLU A 305 -15.86 -0.97 13.38
C GLU A 305 -17.32 -0.74 13.78
N LEU A 306 -17.72 -1.20 14.97
CA LEU A 306 -19.09 -0.93 15.49
C LEU A 306 -19.36 0.56 15.65
N SER A 307 -18.38 1.34 16.09
CA SER A 307 -18.51 2.78 16.24
C SER A 307 -18.60 3.49 14.89
N SER A 308 -17.88 3.01 13.87
CA SER A 308 -17.91 3.51 12.48
C SER A 308 -19.24 3.18 11.78
N LEU A 309 -19.81 2.00 12.04
CA LEU A 309 -21.16 1.64 11.62
C LEU A 309 -22.19 2.49 12.37
N SER A 310 -22.03 2.69 13.68
CA SER A 310 -22.94 3.52 14.47
C SER A 310 -22.90 4.99 14.05
N SER A 311 -21.74 5.50 13.63
CA SER A 311 -21.60 6.87 13.12
C SER A 311 -22.04 7.02 11.66
N SER A 312 -22.04 5.94 10.87
CA SER A 312 -22.68 5.89 9.55
C SER A 312 -24.21 5.80 9.64
N VAL A 313 -24.73 5.08 10.64
CA VAL A 313 -26.16 5.06 10.99
C VAL A 313 -26.59 6.40 11.60
N ASN A 314 -25.76 7.01 12.45
CA ASN A 314 -26.00 8.34 13.01
C ASN A 314 -25.77 9.48 12.00
N LYS A 315 -25.04 9.27 10.89
CA LYS A 315 -25.00 10.23 9.77
C LYS A 315 -26.27 10.21 8.90
N LEU A 316 -27.04 9.12 8.95
CA LEU A 316 -28.40 9.06 8.42
C LEU A 316 -29.43 9.62 9.41
N THR A 317 -29.06 9.77 10.69
CA THR A 317 -29.91 10.29 11.75
C THR A 317 -29.17 11.34 12.58
N HIS A 318 -29.25 12.60 12.13
CA HIS A 318 -28.89 13.85 12.81
C HIS A 318 -27.77 14.66 12.15
N THR A 319 -28.18 15.57 11.26
CA THR A 319 -27.63 16.93 11.22
C THR A 319 -27.88 17.62 12.56
N ASP A 320 -26.79 18.13 13.14
CA ASP A 320 -26.63 19.25 14.06
C ASP A 320 -27.70 19.48 15.14
N SER A 321 -27.27 19.36 16.40
CA SER A 321 -27.88 20.05 17.53
C SER A 321 -26.79 20.72 18.37
N GLU A 322 -26.47 21.96 17.99
CA GLU A 322 -26.23 23.01 18.99
C GLU A 322 -27.61 23.57 19.41
N GLU A 323 -27.79 23.71 20.72
CA GLU A 323 -28.84 24.44 21.44
C GLU A 323 -30.32 24.08 21.15
N GLN A 324 -30.90 23.26 22.03
CA GLN A 324 -32.33 22.94 22.08
C GLN A 324 -33.19 24.18 22.35
N SER A 325 -33.73 24.76 21.28
CA SER A 325 -34.91 25.64 21.33
C SER A 325 -36.15 24.79 20.98
N LEU A 326 -37.02 24.55 21.95
CA LEU A 326 -38.26 23.78 21.72
C LEU A 326 -39.24 24.62 20.87
N ALA A 327 -39.50 24.24 19.63
CA ALA A 327 -40.55 24.83 18.81
C ALA A 327 -41.92 24.19 19.14
N TRP A 328 -43.02 24.96 19.05
CA TRP A 328 -44.40 24.52 19.26
C TRP A 328 -45.28 24.85 18.04
N ILE A 329 -46.25 23.98 17.74
CA ILE A 329 -47.14 24.15 16.57
C ILE A 329 -48.44 24.83 17.02
N CYS A 330 -48.81 25.93 16.36
CA CYS A 330 -50.09 26.59 16.62
C CYS A 330 -51.26 25.67 16.23
N PRO A 331 -52.17 25.32 17.16
CA PRO A 331 -53.26 24.38 16.86
C PRO A 331 -54.33 24.96 15.91
N GLN A 332 -54.32 26.27 15.65
CA GLN A 332 -55.33 26.93 14.81
C GLN A 332 -54.88 27.11 13.36
N CYS A 333 -53.66 27.61 13.14
CA CYS A 333 -53.13 27.84 11.78
C CYS A 333 -52.01 26.88 11.38
N THR A 334 -51.67 25.91 12.24
CA THR A 334 -50.64 24.88 12.04
C THR A 334 -49.22 25.41 11.83
N PHE A 335 -48.98 26.70 12.05
CA PHE A 335 -47.67 27.33 11.92
C PHE A 335 -46.75 26.93 13.09
N LEU A 336 -45.50 26.59 12.77
CA LEU A 336 -44.47 26.19 13.73
C LEU A 336 -43.80 27.45 14.30
N ASN A 337 -44.01 27.73 15.59
CA ASN A 337 -43.42 28.86 16.31
C ASN A 337 -42.24 28.37 17.17
N ASN A 338 -41.23 29.21 17.37
CA ASN A 338 -40.15 28.91 18.32
C ASN A 338 -40.54 29.39 19.74
N ASN A 339 -40.23 28.65 20.82
CA ASN A 339 -40.69 28.91 22.22
C ASN A 339 -40.40 30.28 22.82
N PHE A 340 -39.70 31.18 22.12
CA PHE A 340 -39.42 32.52 22.63
C PHE A 340 -40.66 33.44 22.63
N ASN A 341 -41.71 33.12 21.87
CA ASN A 341 -42.94 33.90 21.80
C ASN A 341 -44.16 33.12 22.34
N GLU A 342 -44.88 33.71 23.30
CA GLU A 342 -46.17 33.20 23.81
C GLU A 342 -47.32 33.37 22.80
N LYS A 343 -47.11 34.13 21.72
CA LYS A 343 -48.08 34.36 20.64
C LYS A 343 -47.57 33.80 19.33
N CYS A 344 -48.46 33.23 18.53
CA CYS A 344 -48.11 32.71 17.21
C CYS A 344 -47.75 33.86 16.25
N ASP A 345 -46.62 33.76 15.56
CA ASP A 345 -46.11 34.85 14.71
C ASP A 345 -47.01 35.14 13.49
N MET A 346 -47.78 34.14 13.03
CA MET A 346 -48.60 34.29 11.82
C MET A 346 -50.06 34.70 12.08
N CYS A 347 -50.61 34.39 13.26
CA CYS A 347 -52.00 34.73 13.61
C CYS A 347 -52.15 35.55 14.89
N SER A 348 -51.05 35.82 15.59
CA SER A 348 -50.97 36.62 16.82
C SER A 348 -51.80 36.12 18.00
N LEU A 349 -52.27 34.88 17.96
CA LEU A 349 -53.04 34.22 19.03
C LEU A 349 -52.11 33.57 20.07
N GLU A 350 -52.53 33.60 21.33
CA GLU A 350 -51.76 33.10 22.49
C GLU A 350 -51.72 31.57 22.57
N ASN A 351 -50.60 31.04 23.07
CA ASN A 351 -50.36 29.62 23.27
C ASN A 351 -51.16 29.11 24.49
N ASN A 352 -52.40 28.68 24.28
CA ASN A 352 -53.25 28.13 25.33
C ASN A 352 -52.83 26.69 25.70
N ILE A 353 -51.69 26.54 26.37
CA ILE A 353 -51.34 25.32 27.09
C ILE A 353 -51.59 25.59 28.58
N SER A 354 -52.84 25.45 29.02
CA SER A 354 -53.19 25.36 30.44
C SER A 354 -54.24 24.27 30.67
N SER A 355 -53.78 23.04 30.84
CA SER A 355 -54.12 22.09 31.93
C SER A 355 -53.34 20.79 31.72
#